data_AF-A0A8T5AX91-F1
#
_entry.id   AF-A0A8T5AX91-F1
#
_cell.length_a   1.000
_cell.length_b   1.000
_cell.length_c   1.000
_cell.angle_alpha   90.00
_cell.angle_beta   90.00
_cell.angle_gamma   90.00
#
_symmetry.space_group_name_H-M   'P 1'
#
loop_
_entity.id
_entity.type
_entity.pdbx_description
1 polymer ?
#
loop_
_entity_poly.entity_id
_entity_poly.type
_entity_poly.pdbx_seq_one_letter_code
_entity_poly.pdbx_strand_id
1 'polypeptide(L)'
;MFRAKVRGIYSTALTRILLDNGFKIIQPSTPIKERFKLTDTSEDTGQPDLEVNDRFDKQGVNAVGYAVAVERFALILFDLLDDVIIRRQSSMFTPLQVSDSSSLNLTEILSETCASTSYGRIQIDIEFPGLSKRKLDEIRSMVVPTLSGHHYYKACGGKIAYILEMAEKLLEKGCSNKEVETLFKETIWHEYPCEGSKVSIEHVKLNGKLFHLGEARIIELNEQNRQIKLLRVLSTPGIYDGLNVRKEPGDYAVTNMKINEWHFRTSYFSKSGEYKGTYVNLNTPIEIYPNRIRYVDLEADICMWPDGRIQKIDSEKLDEAVRKGYISERLKRKVHEEIEEILKILSPDLEKEAVYAVNGVNERLKPIEDSE
;
A
#
# COMPACT_ATOMS: atom_id res chain seq x y z
N MET A 1 2.27 -29.65 -13.13
CA MET A 1 1.79 -28.36 -13.69
C MET A 1 0.55 -27.95 -12.90
N PHE A 2 0.54 -26.78 -12.26
CA PHE A 2 -0.63 -26.34 -11.47
C PHE A 2 -1.68 -25.69 -12.38
N ARG A 3 -2.95 -25.89 -12.05
CA ARG A 3 -4.10 -25.28 -12.73
C ARG A 3 -4.60 -24.08 -11.94
N ALA A 4 -4.61 -22.91 -12.57
CA ALA A 4 -5.01 -21.66 -11.95
C ALA A 4 -6.29 -21.09 -12.58
N LYS A 5 -7.18 -20.57 -11.74
CA LYS A 5 -8.34 -19.77 -12.14
C LYS A 5 -8.18 -18.38 -11.56
N VAL A 6 -8.27 -17.36 -12.41
CA VAL A 6 -8.10 -15.96 -11.99
C VAL A 6 -9.33 -15.15 -12.37
N ARG A 7 -9.76 -14.26 -11.47
CA ARG A 7 -10.85 -13.31 -11.67
C ARG A 7 -10.51 -11.96 -11.07
N GLY A 8 -11.20 -10.92 -11.57
CA GLY A 8 -11.09 -9.57 -11.05
C GLY A 8 -10.23 -8.63 -11.87
N ILE A 9 -9.95 -7.45 -11.34
CA ILE A 9 -9.26 -6.37 -12.04
C ILE A 9 -7.80 -6.73 -12.34
N TYR A 10 -7.15 -7.50 -11.46
CA TYR A 10 -5.77 -7.96 -11.62
C TYR A 10 -5.63 -9.15 -12.59
N SER A 11 -6.74 -9.67 -13.09
CA SER A 11 -6.77 -10.95 -13.81
C SER A 11 -5.85 -11.02 -15.02
N THR A 12 -5.72 -9.95 -15.80
CA THR A 12 -4.88 -9.95 -17.01
C THR A 12 -3.40 -10.03 -16.67
N ALA A 13 -2.93 -9.21 -15.72
CA ALA A 13 -1.54 -9.22 -15.28
C ALA A 13 -1.18 -10.55 -14.60
N LEU A 14 -2.01 -11.03 -13.68
CA LEU A 14 -1.78 -12.27 -12.97
C LEU A 14 -1.86 -13.50 -13.90
N THR A 15 -2.74 -13.49 -14.91
CA THR A 15 -2.78 -14.55 -15.93
C THR A 15 -1.46 -14.61 -16.69
N ARG A 16 -0.91 -13.46 -17.11
CA ARG A 16 0.40 -13.41 -17.78
C ARG A 16 1.50 -13.99 -16.90
N ILE A 17 1.58 -13.54 -15.64
CA ILE A 17 2.58 -14.02 -14.68
C ILE A 17 2.49 -15.54 -14.48
N LEU A 18 1.29 -16.06 -14.31
CA LEU A 18 1.07 -17.49 -14.09
C LEU A 18 1.45 -18.33 -15.32
N LEU A 19 1.09 -17.89 -16.53
CA LEU A 19 1.49 -18.55 -17.78
C LEU A 19 3.01 -18.57 -17.94
N ASP A 20 3.68 -17.43 -17.73
CA ASP A 20 5.13 -17.31 -17.81
C ASP A 20 5.86 -18.20 -16.77
N ASN A 21 5.16 -18.59 -15.70
CA ASN A 21 5.66 -19.47 -14.64
C ASN A 21 5.11 -20.91 -14.73
N GLY A 22 4.57 -21.32 -15.88
CA GLY A 22 4.21 -22.71 -16.16
C GLY A 22 2.91 -23.20 -15.52
N PHE A 23 2.02 -22.30 -15.11
CA PHE A 23 0.66 -22.66 -14.71
C PHE A 23 -0.24 -22.83 -15.94
N LYS A 24 -1.17 -23.78 -15.90
CA LYS A 24 -2.27 -23.89 -16.87
C LYS A 24 -3.42 -23.02 -16.39
N ILE A 25 -3.93 -22.14 -17.24
CA ILE A 25 -5.11 -21.33 -16.92
C ILE A 25 -6.36 -22.12 -17.26
N ILE A 26 -7.23 -22.33 -16.28
CA ILE A 26 -8.51 -23.03 -16.45
C ILE A 26 -9.68 -22.08 -16.21
N GLN A 27 -10.84 -22.41 -16.79
CA GLN A 27 -12.04 -21.59 -16.72
C GLN A 27 -11.77 -20.10 -17.02
N PRO A 28 -11.03 -19.70 -18.07
CA PRO A 28 -10.78 -18.29 -18.35
C PRO A 28 -12.08 -17.54 -18.67
N SER A 29 -12.18 -16.27 -18.27
CA SER A 29 -13.28 -15.40 -18.73
C SER A 29 -13.11 -15.07 -20.22
N THR A 30 -14.18 -14.66 -20.91
CA THR A 30 -14.13 -14.30 -22.33
C THR A 30 -13.01 -13.30 -22.66
N PRO A 31 -12.84 -12.19 -21.91
CA PRO A 31 -11.73 -11.26 -22.19
C PRO A 31 -10.34 -11.90 -22.04
N ILE A 32 -10.18 -12.84 -21.11
CA ILE A 32 -8.90 -13.54 -20.91
C ILE A 32 -8.65 -14.54 -22.04
N LYS A 33 -9.68 -15.25 -22.51
CA LYS A 33 -9.58 -16.13 -23.69
C LYS A 33 -9.10 -15.36 -24.91
N GLU A 34 -9.72 -14.23 -25.20
CA GLU A 34 -9.40 -13.38 -26.34
C GLU A 34 -7.97 -12.82 -26.25
N ARG A 35 -7.61 -12.24 -25.11
CA ARG A 35 -6.28 -11.62 -24.88
C ARG A 35 -5.12 -12.61 -25.00
N PHE A 36 -5.29 -13.82 -24.49
CA PHE A 36 -4.24 -14.84 -24.44
C PHE A 36 -4.40 -15.95 -25.50
N LYS A 37 -5.40 -15.84 -26.39
CA LYS A 37 -5.73 -16.83 -27.41
C LYS A 37 -5.90 -18.25 -26.82
N LEU A 38 -6.54 -18.33 -25.66
CA LEU A 38 -6.79 -19.61 -24.99
C LEU A 38 -8.01 -20.29 -25.61
N THR A 39 -7.91 -21.59 -25.87
CA THR A 39 -9.01 -22.42 -26.35
C THR A 39 -9.70 -23.14 -25.20
N ASP A 40 -11.01 -23.38 -25.31
CA ASP A 40 -11.72 -24.23 -24.37
C ASP A 40 -11.34 -25.69 -24.61
N THR A 41 -10.65 -26.30 -23.65
CA THR A 41 -10.41 -27.75 -23.62
C THR A 41 -11.34 -28.40 -22.61
N SER A 42 -11.76 -29.65 -22.86
CA SER A 42 -12.63 -30.41 -21.95
C SER A 42 -12.03 -30.55 -20.53
N GLU A 43 -10.70 -30.46 -20.41
CA GLU A 43 -9.94 -30.44 -19.16
C GLU A 43 -10.05 -29.14 -18.35
N ASP A 44 -10.59 -28.07 -18.93
CA ASP A 44 -10.70 -26.75 -18.26
C ASP A 44 -11.90 -26.66 -17.31
N THR A 45 -12.63 -27.78 -17.12
CA THR A 45 -13.81 -27.88 -16.25
C THR A 45 -13.49 -28.41 -14.84
N GLY A 46 -12.24 -28.76 -14.56
CA GLY A 46 -11.82 -29.30 -13.26
C GLY A 46 -11.70 -28.27 -12.12
N GLN A 47 -11.54 -28.77 -10.90
CA GLN A 47 -11.25 -27.93 -9.72
C GLN A 47 -9.87 -27.26 -9.86
N PRO A 48 -9.75 -25.94 -9.65
CA PRO A 48 -8.45 -25.26 -9.68
C PRO A 48 -7.57 -25.67 -8.51
N ASP A 49 -6.28 -25.81 -8.79
CA ASP A 49 -5.25 -25.99 -7.78
C ASP A 49 -4.95 -24.66 -7.07
N LEU A 50 -5.16 -23.54 -7.77
CA LEU A 50 -5.05 -22.16 -7.31
C LEU A 50 -6.22 -21.33 -7.86
N GLU A 51 -7.00 -20.71 -7.00
CA GLU A 51 -8.03 -19.75 -7.38
C GLU A 51 -7.70 -18.38 -6.81
N VAL A 52 -7.67 -17.35 -7.66
CA VAL A 52 -7.32 -15.97 -7.30
C VAL A 52 -8.47 -15.04 -7.66
N ASN A 53 -8.95 -14.28 -6.67
CA ASN A 53 -10.03 -13.30 -6.83
C ASN A 53 -9.64 -11.98 -6.18
N ASP A 54 -10.17 -10.86 -6.68
CA ASP A 54 -9.96 -9.56 -6.02
C ASP A 54 -10.38 -9.59 -4.55
N ARG A 55 -9.64 -8.84 -3.72
CA ARG A 55 -10.16 -8.38 -2.43
C ARG A 55 -11.34 -7.44 -2.64
N PHE A 56 -12.21 -7.34 -1.63
CA PHE A 56 -13.39 -6.47 -1.67
C PHE A 56 -13.00 -4.99 -1.90
N ASP A 57 -11.94 -4.53 -1.24
CA ASP A 57 -11.40 -3.17 -1.33
C ASP A 57 -10.61 -2.89 -2.63
N LYS A 58 -10.42 -3.90 -3.48
CA LYS A 58 -9.61 -3.84 -4.71
C LYS A 58 -8.13 -3.48 -4.49
N GLN A 59 -7.65 -3.51 -3.25
CA GLN A 59 -6.25 -3.23 -2.89
C GLN A 59 -5.35 -4.46 -3.04
N GLY A 60 -5.86 -5.54 -3.62
CA GLY A 60 -5.12 -6.76 -3.87
C GLY A 60 -6.04 -7.93 -4.18
N VAL A 61 -5.61 -9.15 -3.85
CA VAL A 61 -6.31 -10.40 -4.19
C VAL A 61 -6.31 -11.39 -3.02
N ASN A 62 -7.28 -12.28 -2.99
CA ASN A 62 -7.29 -13.49 -2.18
C ASN A 62 -6.90 -14.68 -3.07
N ALA A 63 -6.00 -15.53 -2.60
CA ALA A 63 -5.63 -16.77 -3.26
C ALA A 63 -6.00 -17.97 -2.37
N VAL A 64 -6.73 -18.94 -2.94
CA VAL A 64 -7.21 -20.14 -2.27
C VAL A 64 -6.87 -21.37 -3.10
N GLY A 65 -6.32 -22.40 -2.51
CA GLY A 65 -5.88 -23.56 -3.28
C GLY A 65 -5.11 -24.58 -2.46
N TYR A 66 -4.50 -25.56 -3.12
CA TYR A 66 -3.55 -26.47 -2.47
C TYR A 66 -2.33 -25.69 -1.99
N ALA A 67 -1.84 -26.01 -0.79
CA ALA A 67 -0.72 -25.31 -0.15
C ALA A 67 0.47 -25.09 -1.11
N VAL A 68 0.90 -26.14 -1.81
CA VAL A 68 2.03 -26.06 -2.74
C VAL A 68 1.80 -25.09 -3.90
N ALA A 69 0.58 -25.04 -4.45
CA ALA A 69 0.25 -24.15 -5.57
C ALA A 69 0.15 -22.68 -5.12
N VAL A 70 -0.45 -22.45 -3.95
CA VAL A 70 -0.60 -21.11 -3.35
C VAL A 70 0.75 -20.55 -2.92
N GLU A 71 1.60 -21.35 -2.28
CA GLU A 71 2.94 -20.91 -1.89
C GLU A 71 3.84 -20.68 -3.11
N ARG A 72 3.75 -21.52 -4.15
CA ARG A 72 4.45 -21.25 -5.42
C ARG A 72 4.05 -19.89 -6.00
N PHE A 73 2.76 -19.55 -5.94
CA PHE A 73 2.28 -18.24 -6.37
C PHE A 73 2.81 -17.10 -5.50
N ALA A 74 2.82 -17.26 -4.17
CA ALA A 74 3.37 -16.27 -3.25
C ALA A 74 4.86 -15.98 -3.53
N LEU A 75 5.66 -17.01 -3.78
CA LEU A 75 7.08 -16.85 -4.14
C LEU A 75 7.26 -16.05 -5.42
N ILE A 76 6.49 -16.36 -6.47
CA ILE A 76 6.53 -15.63 -7.74
C ILE A 76 6.23 -14.14 -7.52
N LEU A 77 5.26 -13.83 -6.65
CA LEU A 77 4.93 -12.44 -6.32
C LEU A 77 6.05 -11.74 -5.54
N PHE A 78 6.67 -12.41 -4.56
CA PHE A 78 7.80 -11.83 -3.83
C PHE A 78 9.02 -11.57 -4.73
N ASP A 79 9.28 -12.44 -5.70
CA ASP A 79 10.37 -12.24 -6.65
C ASP A 79 10.10 -11.05 -7.57
N LEU A 80 8.85 -10.89 -8.00
CA LEU A 80 8.45 -9.93 -9.03
C LEU A 80 8.08 -8.54 -8.50
N LEU A 81 7.48 -8.45 -7.31
CA LEU A 81 6.87 -7.24 -6.78
C LEU A 81 7.66 -6.71 -5.58
N ASP A 82 7.94 -5.41 -5.56
CA ASP A 82 8.85 -4.81 -4.57
C ASP A 82 8.21 -4.62 -3.19
N ASP A 83 6.93 -4.25 -3.15
CA ASP A 83 6.22 -3.86 -1.93
C ASP A 83 5.00 -4.75 -1.62
N VAL A 84 4.86 -5.92 -2.25
CA VAL A 84 3.74 -6.85 -1.99
C VAL A 84 3.73 -7.35 -0.55
N ILE A 85 2.55 -7.43 0.05
CA ILE A 85 2.34 -7.97 1.40
C ILE A 85 1.47 -9.23 1.30
N ILE A 86 1.92 -10.34 1.90
CA ILE A 86 1.23 -11.64 1.81
C ILE A 86 0.88 -12.16 3.20
N ARG A 87 -0.41 -12.23 3.52
CA ARG A 87 -0.91 -12.65 4.83
C ARG A 87 -1.46 -14.07 4.73
N ARG A 88 -0.76 -15.01 5.34
CA ARG A 88 -1.24 -16.39 5.49
C ARG A 88 -2.30 -16.42 6.59
N GLN A 89 -3.54 -16.76 6.26
CA GLN A 89 -4.53 -17.04 7.29
C GLN A 89 -4.19 -18.41 7.86
N SER A 90 -3.92 -18.49 9.17
CA SER A 90 -3.83 -19.80 9.83
C SER A 90 -5.15 -20.51 9.61
N SER A 91 -5.14 -21.56 8.80
CA SER A 91 -6.23 -22.53 8.78
C SER A 91 -6.35 -23.14 10.18
N MET A 92 -7.57 -23.50 10.57
CA MET A 92 -7.88 -24.19 11.83
C MET A 92 -7.18 -25.56 11.91
N PHE A 93 -5.89 -25.59 12.18
CA PHE A 93 -5.18 -26.77 12.65
C PHE A 93 -4.32 -26.39 13.84
N THR A 94 -4.58 -27.09 14.94
CA THR A 94 -3.94 -26.99 16.25
C THR A 94 -2.43 -26.86 16.12
N PRO A 95 -1.77 -25.98 16.91
CA PRO A 95 -0.32 -25.89 16.88
C PRO A 95 0.27 -27.21 17.36
N LEU A 96 0.92 -27.95 16.46
CA LEU A 96 1.93 -28.92 16.87
C LEU A 96 3.05 -28.10 17.52
N GLN A 97 3.28 -28.37 18.80
CA GLN A 97 4.41 -27.83 19.55
C GLN A 97 5.69 -28.15 18.79
N VAL A 98 6.38 -27.13 18.29
CA VAL A 98 7.77 -27.24 17.85
C VAL A 98 8.60 -26.41 18.81
N SER A 99 9.48 -27.12 19.49
CA SER A 99 10.43 -26.64 20.48
C SER A 99 11.39 -25.61 19.91
N ASP A 100 11.74 -24.64 20.74
CA ASP A 100 12.80 -23.64 20.55
C ASP A 100 14.08 -24.23 19.94
N SER A 101 14.37 -23.87 18.69
CA SER A 101 15.75 -23.61 18.22
C SER A 101 15.78 -23.12 16.77
N SER A 102 16.54 -22.04 16.55
CA SER A 102 17.18 -21.60 15.30
C SER A 102 16.30 -21.16 14.11
N SER A 103 16.54 -19.91 13.69
CA SER A 103 16.38 -19.34 12.33
C SER A 103 15.92 -20.31 11.23
N LEU A 104 14.60 -20.47 11.08
CA LEU A 104 14.01 -21.24 9.99
C LEU A 104 13.94 -20.41 8.71
N ASN A 105 14.55 -20.91 7.64
CA ASN A 105 14.54 -20.30 6.31
C ASN A 105 13.17 -20.52 5.63
N LEU A 106 12.75 -19.62 4.73
CA LEU A 106 11.47 -19.76 4.00
C LEU A 106 11.37 -21.12 3.28
N THR A 107 12.51 -21.64 2.84
CA THR A 107 12.70 -22.98 2.25
C THR A 107 12.47 -24.13 3.23
N GLU A 108 12.80 -23.97 4.51
CA GLU A 108 12.55 -24.98 5.55
C GLU A 108 11.09 -24.98 5.97
N ILE A 109 10.47 -23.80 6.12
CA ILE A 109 9.01 -23.67 6.32
C ILE A 109 8.26 -24.33 5.16
N LEU A 110 8.70 -24.10 3.91
CA LEU A 110 8.15 -24.79 2.74
C LEU A 110 8.41 -26.29 2.79
N SER A 111 9.56 -26.76 3.28
CA SER A 111 9.86 -28.18 3.39
C SER A 111 9.01 -28.87 4.46
N GLU A 112 8.81 -28.26 5.63
CA GLU A 112 7.99 -28.79 6.73
C GLU A 112 6.51 -28.69 6.41
N THR A 113 6.07 -27.57 5.82
CA THR A 113 4.71 -27.38 5.34
C THR A 113 4.43 -28.36 4.19
N CYS A 114 5.31 -28.53 3.21
CA CYS A 114 5.10 -29.50 2.13
C CYS A 114 5.21 -30.96 2.60
N ALA A 115 6.01 -31.26 3.62
CA ALA A 115 6.15 -32.61 4.19
C ALA A 115 4.93 -33.03 5.03
N SER A 116 4.23 -32.07 5.65
CA SER A 116 3.06 -32.34 6.52
C SER A 116 1.70 -31.99 5.88
N THR A 117 1.66 -31.12 4.86
CA THR A 117 0.41 -30.59 4.27
C THR A 117 0.19 -30.98 2.80
N SER A 118 0.67 -32.15 2.37
CA SER A 118 0.38 -32.67 1.02
C SER A 118 -1.13 -32.84 0.70
N TYR A 119 -2.04 -32.54 1.65
CA TYR A 119 -3.49 -32.57 1.47
C TYR A 119 -4.23 -31.29 1.95
N GLY A 120 -3.53 -30.25 2.38
CA GLY A 120 -4.15 -29.04 2.94
C GLY A 120 -4.48 -27.99 1.87
N ARG A 121 -5.74 -27.53 1.83
CA ARG A 121 -6.08 -26.27 1.14
C ARG A 121 -5.84 -25.11 2.09
N ILE A 122 -5.19 -24.05 1.59
CA ILE A 122 -4.92 -22.83 2.35
C ILE A 122 -5.54 -21.62 1.66
N GLN A 123 -5.66 -20.54 2.41
CA GLN A 123 -6.06 -19.24 1.93
C GLN A 123 -5.02 -18.19 2.36
N ILE A 124 -4.62 -17.36 1.41
CA ILE A 124 -3.77 -16.20 1.67
C ILE A 124 -4.46 -14.93 1.17
N ASP A 125 -4.31 -13.85 1.94
CA ASP A 125 -4.68 -12.49 1.55
C ASP A 125 -3.43 -11.78 1.04
N ILE A 126 -3.53 -11.09 -0.09
CA ILE A 126 -2.41 -10.45 -0.76
C ILE A 126 -2.78 -8.99 -0.99
N GLU A 127 -1.94 -8.08 -0.48
CA GLU A 127 -2.08 -6.65 -0.70
C GLU A 127 -1.06 -6.17 -1.73
N PHE A 128 -1.51 -5.34 -2.67
CA PHE A 128 -0.69 -4.71 -3.70
C PHE A 128 -0.63 -3.20 -3.44
N PRO A 129 0.42 -2.69 -2.78
CA PRO A 129 0.65 -1.26 -2.66
C PRO A 129 1.11 -0.64 -3.99
N GLY A 130 1.40 0.66 -3.98
CA GLY A 130 1.57 1.46 -5.20
C GLY A 130 2.58 0.92 -6.22
N LEU A 131 3.73 0.37 -5.79
CA LEU A 131 4.71 -0.18 -6.74
C LEU A 131 4.26 -1.51 -7.32
N SER A 132 3.67 -2.39 -6.51
CA SER A 132 3.05 -3.63 -6.98
C SER A 132 1.97 -3.36 -8.01
N LYS A 133 1.06 -2.41 -7.76
CA LYS A 133 0.03 -2.02 -8.73
C LYS A 133 0.64 -1.54 -10.04
N ARG A 134 1.65 -0.67 -9.98
CA ARG A 134 2.38 -0.17 -11.15
C ARG A 134 3.04 -1.30 -11.94
N LYS A 135 3.69 -2.24 -11.24
CA LYS A 135 4.34 -3.37 -11.89
C LYS A 135 3.32 -4.29 -12.59
N LEU A 136 2.16 -4.48 -11.97
CA LEU A 136 1.06 -5.23 -12.58
C LEU A 136 0.45 -4.47 -13.77
N ASP A 137 0.39 -3.14 -13.74
CA ASP A 137 -0.01 -2.32 -14.90
C ASP A 137 0.99 -2.46 -16.07
N GLU A 138 2.30 -2.46 -15.78
CA GLU A 138 3.34 -2.73 -16.79
C GLU A 138 3.16 -4.10 -17.43
N ILE A 139 2.83 -5.12 -16.64
CA ILE A 139 2.61 -6.47 -17.17
C ILE A 139 1.32 -6.55 -17.99
N ARG A 140 0.27 -5.85 -17.53
CA ARG A 140 -0.99 -5.75 -18.26
C ARG A 140 -0.80 -5.07 -19.63
N SER A 141 0.02 -4.02 -19.70
CA SER A 141 0.24 -3.26 -20.94
C SER A 141 0.95 -4.06 -22.04
N MET A 142 1.66 -5.13 -21.67
CA MET A 142 2.22 -6.10 -22.64
C MET A 142 1.16 -6.97 -23.32
N VAL A 143 -0.07 -7.00 -22.79
CA VAL A 143 -1.14 -7.89 -23.26
C VAL A 143 -2.29 -7.11 -23.90
N VAL A 144 -2.66 -5.96 -23.33
CA VAL A 144 -3.79 -5.15 -23.80
C VAL A 144 -3.47 -3.66 -23.64
N PRO A 145 -3.89 -2.80 -24.59
CA PRO A 145 -3.84 -1.36 -24.40
C PRO A 145 -4.52 -0.96 -23.08
N THR A 146 -3.80 -0.26 -22.21
CA THR A 146 -4.24 0.07 -20.86
C THR A 146 -3.60 1.38 -20.45
N LEU A 147 -4.28 2.14 -19.60
CA LEU A 147 -3.70 3.35 -19.02
C LEU A 147 -2.74 3.00 -17.87
N SER A 148 -1.69 3.80 -17.74
CA SER A 148 -0.85 3.80 -16.53
C SER A 148 -1.73 4.04 -15.29
N GLY A 149 -1.54 3.26 -14.23
CA GLY A 149 -2.32 3.38 -13.00
C GLY A 149 -3.67 2.67 -13.04
N HIS A 150 -3.92 1.79 -14.01
CA HIS A 150 -5.18 1.05 -14.15
C HIS A 150 -5.67 0.47 -12.82
N HIS A 151 -4.84 -0.32 -12.12
CA HIS A 151 -5.27 -0.95 -10.86
C HIS A 151 -5.53 0.07 -9.76
N TYR A 152 -4.74 1.15 -9.70
CA TYR A 152 -4.94 2.24 -8.76
C TYR A 152 -6.29 2.94 -8.99
N TYR A 153 -6.60 3.32 -10.24
CA TYR A 153 -7.86 3.98 -10.59
C TYR A 153 -9.07 3.05 -10.43
N LYS A 154 -8.92 1.75 -10.67
CA LYS A 154 -9.95 0.75 -10.32
C LYS A 154 -10.20 0.71 -8.81
N ALA A 155 -9.15 0.80 -7.99
CA ALA A 155 -9.25 0.81 -6.54
C ALA A 155 -9.80 2.14 -5.96
N CYS A 156 -9.77 3.24 -6.73
CA CYS A 156 -10.53 4.44 -6.40
C CYS A 156 -12.05 4.18 -6.39
N GLY A 157 -12.52 3.28 -7.25
CA GLY A 157 -13.94 2.99 -7.42
C GLY A 157 -14.74 4.16 -8.02
N GLY A 158 -16.06 4.06 -7.94
CA GLY A 158 -16.99 5.13 -8.30
C GLY A 158 -16.77 5.72 -9.69
N LYS A 159 -16.85 7.04 -9.77
CA LYS A 159 -16.75 7.81 -11.03
C LYS A 159 -15.39 7.63 -11.72
N ILE A 160 -14.30 7.61 -10.97
CA ILE A 160 -12.95 7.42 -11.52
C ILE A 160 -12.82 6.07 -12.23
N ALA A 161 -13.27 4.98 -11.58
CA ALA A 161 -13.21 3.65 -12.18
C ALA A 161 -14.07 3.53 -13.44
N TYR A 162 -15.22 4.20 -13.49
CA TYR A 162 -16.09 4.25 -14.67
C TYR A 162 -15.45 5.01 -15.83
N ILE A 163 -14.89 6.20 -15.57
CA ILE A 163 -14.21 7.00 -16.59
C ILE A 163 -12.99 6.24 -17.12
N LEU A 164 -12.27 5.50 -16.27
CA LEU A 164 -11.15 4.65 -16.69
C LEU A 164 -11.61 3.61 -17.71
N GLU A 165 -12.74 2.93 -17.49
CA GLU A 165 -13.28 1.96 -18.45
C GLU A 165 -13.61 2.60 -19.80
N MET A 166 -14.15 3.82 -19.79
CA MET A 166 -14.41 4.56 -21.02
C MET A 166 -13.10 4.91 -21.74
N ALA A 167 -12.10 5.37 -21.00
CA ALA A 167 -10.79 5.73 -21.54
C ALA A 167 -10.09 4.50 -22.17
N GLU A 168 -10.11 3.35 -21.50
CA GLU A 168 -9.52 2.12 -22.06
C GLU A 168 -10.24 1.62 -23.32
N LYS A 169 -11.56 1.79 -23.41
CA LYS A 169 -12.30 1.51 -24.65
C LYS A 169 -11.88 2.41 -25.82
N LEU A 170 -11.43 3.64 -25.56
CA LEU A 170 -10.88 4.51 -26.59
C LEU A 170 -9.51 4.01 -27.07
N LEU A 171 -8.67 3.51 -26.16
CA LEU A 171 -7.40 2.87 -26.52
C LEU A 171 -7.63 1.62 -27.38
N GLU A 172 -8.62 0.79 -27.05
CA GLU A 172 -9.00 -0.38 -27.85
C GLU A 172 -9.46 -0.02 -29.27
N LYS A 173 -10.01 1.19 -29.45
CA LYS A 173 -10.40 1.73 -30.76
C LYS A 173 -9.25 2.39 -31.53
N GLY A 174 -8.03 2.36 -30.99
CA GLY A 174 -6.83 2.90 -31.63
C GLY A 174 -6.58 4.38 -31.41
N CYS A 175 -7.24 5.03 -30.44
CA CYS A 175 -6.91 6.40 -30.05
C CYS A 175 -5.50 6.48 -29.44
N SER A 176 -4.86 7.65 -29.57
CA SER A 176 -3.52 7.89 -29.02
C SER A 176 -3.50 7.74 -27.50
N ASN A 177 -2.56 6.96 -26.97
CA ASN A 177 -2.41 6.76 -25.53
C ASN A 177 -2.23 8.10 -24.79
N LYS A 178 -1.37 8.98 -25.32
CA LYS A 178 -1.09 10.30 -24.73
C LYS A 178 -2.34 11.18 -24.66
N GLU A 179 -3.15 11.22 -25.71
CA GLU A 179 -4.37 12.04 -25.76
C GLU A 179 -5.41 11.53 -24.78
N VAL A 180 -5.63 10.21 -24.77
CA VAL A 180 -6.59 9.57 -23.85
C VAL A 180 -6.15 9.76 -22.40
N GLU A 181 -4.87 9.58 -22.10
CA GLU A 181 -4.34 9.78 -20.74
C GLU A 181 -4.48 11.23 -20.28
N THR A 182 -4.23 12.20 -21.16
CA THR A 182 -4.37 13.63 -20.85
C THR A 182 -5.82 13.97 -20.53
N LEU A 183 -6.75 13.63 -21.43
CA LEU A 183 -8.18 13.86 -21.23
C LEU A 183 -8.71 13.15 -19.98
N PHE A 184 -8.25 11.91 -19.75
CA PHE A 184 -8.62 11.14 -18.56
C PHE A 184 -8.21 11.89 -17.28
N LYS A 185 -6.96 12.35 -17.19
CA LYS A 185 -6.45 13.10 -16.04
C LYS A 185 -7.19 14.41 -15.82
N GLU A 186 -7.46 15.17 -16.89
CA GLU A 186 -8.24 16.40 -16.83
C GLU A 186 -9.66 16.15 -16.31
N THR A 187 -10.28 15.04 -16.74
CA THR A 187 -11.66 14.70 -16.34
C THR A 187 -11.78 14.30 -14.87
N ILE A 188 -10.79 13.56 -14.35
CA ILE A 188 -10.82 13.09 -12.95
C ILE A 188 -10.21 14.08 -11.96
N TRP A 189 -9.58 15.15 -12.44
CA TRP A 189 -8.84 16.12 -11.63
C TRP A 189 -9.65 16.60 -10.41
N HIS A 190 -10.90 17.01 -10.64
CA HIS A 190 -11.79 17.54 -9.60
C HIS A 190 -12.30 16.49 -8.60
N GLU A 191 -12.04 15.21 -8.83
CA GLU A 191 -12.36 14.15 -7.88
C GLU A 191 -11.28 14.00 -6.79
N TYR A 192 -10.11 14.60 -6.97
CA TYR A 192 -9.00 14.56 -6.01
C TYR A 192 -9.07 15.73 -5.02
N PRO A 193 -8.54 15.55 -3.80
CA PRO A 193 -8.59 16.60 -2.79
C PRO A 193 -7.63 17.74 -3.14
N CYS A 194 -8.04 18.96 -2.84
CA CYS A 194 -7.24 20.18 -3.00
C CYS A 194 -6.90 20.81 -1.64
N GLU A 195 -6.12 21.89 -1.63
CA GLU A 195 -5.87 22.65 -0.40
C GLU A 195 -7.16 23.05 0.31
N GLY A 196 -7.17 22.91 1.64
CA GLY A 196 -8.34 23.13 2.48
C GLY A 196 -9.26 21.91 2.62
N SER A 197 -9.15 20.91 1.75
CA SER A 197 -9.94 19.66 1.83
C SER A 197 -9.62 18.88 3.10
N LYS A 198 -10.62 18.14 3.58
CA LYS A 198 -10.43 17.13 4.63
C LYS A 198 -10.23 15.76 4.00
N VAL A 199 -9.22 15.05 4.47
CA VAL A 199 -8.91 13.69 4.01
C VAL A 199 -8.73 12.77 5.21
N SER A 200 -9.21 11.54 5.08
CA SER A 200 -8.92 10.49 6.07
C SER A 200 -7.55 9.87 5.81
N ILE A 201 -6.89 9.37 6.86
CA ILE A 201 -5.61 8.65 6.72
C ILE A 201 -5.86 7.18 7.05
N GLU A 202 -5.71 6.31 6.06
CA GLU A 202 -5.78 4.85 6.16
C GLU A 202 -4.41 4.28 6.48
N HIS A 203 -4.24 3.85 7.74
CA HIS A 203 -3.05 3.22 8.25
C HIS A 203 -3.25 1.70 8.30
N VAL A 204 -2.76 0.99 7.29
CA VAL A 204 -2.93 -0.47 7.17
C VAL A 204 -1.75 -1.18 7.83
N LYS A 205 -1.99 -2.08 8.76
CA LYS A 205 -0.92 -2.87 9.40
C LYS A 205 -0.48 -4.07 8.56
N LEU A 206 0.69 -4.64 8.88
CA LEU A 206 1.21 -5.87 8.29
C LEU A 206 0.40 -7.14 8.58
N ASN A 207 -0.58 -7.08 9.48
CA ASN A 207 -1.57 -8.15 9.68
C ASN A 207 -2.93 -7.92 8.97
N GLY A 208 -3.13 -6.77 8.32
CA GLY A 208 -4.33 -6.45 7.52
C GLY A 208 -5.34 -5.58 8.25
N LYS A 209 -5.10 -5.30 9.54
CA LYS A 209 -5.94 -4.40 10.30
C LYS A 209 -5.80 -2.97 9.77
N LEU A 210 -6.93 -2.37 9.41
CA LEU A 210 -7.01 -0.98 8.98
C LEU A 210 -7.34 -0.09 10.18
N PHE A 211 -6.54 0.96 10.38
CA PHE A 211 -6.81 2.02 11.35
C PHE A 211 -7.06 3.33 10.62
N HIS A 212 -8.11 4.05 11.03
CA HIS A 212 -8.35 5.42 10.57
C HIS A 212 -7.78 6.39 11.60
N LEU A 213 -6.75 7.15 11.22
CA LEU A 213 -6.07 8.10 12.13
C LEU A 213 -6.81 9.44 12.27
N GLY A 214 -8.10 9.47 11.95
CA GLY A 214 -8.95 10.66 11.90
C GLY A 214 -8.85 11.45 10.59
N GLU A 215 -9.60 12.53 10.52
CA GLU A 215 -9.56 13.49 9.41
C GLU A 215 -8.42 14.48 9.61
N ALA A 216 -7.68 14.75 8.53
CA ALA A 216 -6.68 15.79 8.47
C ALA A 216 -7.07 16.83 7.41
N ARG A 217 -6.74 18.09 7.68
CA ARG A 217 -6.93 19.17 6.69
C ARG A 217 -5.67 19.31 5.86
N ILE A 218 -5.79 19.32 4.55
CA ILE A 218 -4.68 19.68 3.65
C ILE A 218 -4.45 21.18 3.80
N ILE A 219 -3.26 21.57 4.24
CA ILE A 219 -2.88 22.98 4.36
C ILE A 219 -1.92 23.43 3.27
N GLU A 220 -1.30 22.49 2.58
CA GLU A 220 -0.41 22.74 1.43
C GLU A 220 -0.44 21.52 0.52
N LEU A 221 -0.61 21.73 -0.79
CA LEU A 221 -0.52 20.69 -1.81
C LEU A 221 0.31 21.22 -2.99
N ASN A 222 1.54 20.72 -3.11
CA ASN A 222 2.42 21.08 -4.21
C ASN A 222 2.42 19.97 -5.25
N GLU A 223 1.80 20.25 -6.40
CA GLU A 223 1.63 19.30 -7.49
C GLU A 223 2.94 18.97 -8.20
N GLN A 224 3.86 19.94 -8.30
CA GLN A 224 5.13 19.78 -9.02
C GLN A 224 6.07 18.80 -8.31
N ASN A 225 6.23 18.96 -6.99
CA ASN A 225 7.09 18.09 -6.19
C ASN A 225 6.32 16.96 -5.47
N ARG A 226 5.00 16.91 -5.64
CA ARG A 226 4.06 15.94 -5.06
C ARG A 226 4.08 15.91 -3.53
N GLN A 227 4.35 17.04 -2.88
CA GLN A 227 4.31 17.17 -1.43
C GLN A 227 2.92 17.56 -0.94
N ILE A 228 2.55 17.02 0.22
CA ILE A 228 1.29 17.27 0.90
C ILE A 228 1.60 17.56 2.35
N LYS A 229 1.11 18.70 2.85
CA LYS A 229 1.16 19.02 4.28
C LYS A 229 -0.23 18.96 4.87
N LEU A 230 -0.36 18.19 5.94
CA LEU A 230 -1.61 17.94 6.65
C LEU A 230 -1.55 18.55 8.04
N LEU A 231 -2.68 19.09 8.49
CA LEU A 231 -2.87 19.58 9.86
C LEU A 231 -3.96 18.79 10.55
N ARG A 232 -3.68 18.33 11.77
CA ARG A 232 -4.65 17.75 12.70
C ARG A 232 -4.60 18.46 14.04
N VAL A 233 -5.75 18.86 14.56
CA VAL A 233 -5.89 19.34 15.95
C VAL A 233 -6.35 18.18 16.80
N LEU A 234 -5.63 17.93 17.90
CA LEU A 234 -5.80 16.76 18.74
C LEU A 234 -6.66 17.11 19.95
N SER A 235 -7.78 16.39 20.11
CA SER A 235 -8.74 16.63 21.18
C SER A 235 -8.59 15.68 22.36
N THR A 236 -8.01 14.50 22.15
CA THR A 236 -7.90 13.46 23.18
C THR A 236 -6.59 13.56 23.95
N PRO A 237 -6.61 13.58 25.30
CA PRO A 237 -5.40 13.48 26.10
C PRO A 237 -4.77 12.09 25.98
N GLY A 238 -3.49 11.97 26.26
CA GLY A 238 -2.79 10.68 26.25
C GLY A 238 -1.28 10.85 26.22
N ILE A 239 -0.61 9.91 25.57
CA ILE A 239 0.82 9.95 25.30
C ILE A 239 1.01 9.74 23.80
N TYR A 240 1.96 10.46 23.19
CA TYR A 240 2.39 10.15 21.82
C TYR A 240 3.23 8.87 21.87
N ASP A 241 2.68 7.79 21.32
CA ASP A 241 3.36 6.51 21.21
C ASP A 241 4.71 6.68 20.50
N GLY A 242 5.74 5.99 20.99
CA GLY A 242 7.14 6.13 20.53
C GLY A 242 7.89 7.31 21.16
N LEU A 243 7.28 8.51 21.22
CA LEU A 243 7.91 9.69 21.84
C LEU A 243 7.86 9.68 23.37
N ASN A 244 6.87 8.99 23.96
CA ASN A 244 6.58 9.01 25.40
C ASN A 244 6.41 10.44 25.97
N VAL A 245 5.87 11.35 25.15
CA VAL A 245 5.59 12.74 25.52
C VAL A 245 4.08 12.89 25.76
N ARG A 246 3.71 13.64 26.80
CA ARG A 246 2.31 13.91 27.13
C ARG A 246 1.59 14.58 25.96
N LYS A 247 0.44 14.04 25.56
CA LYS A 247 -0.48 14.62 24.59
C LYS A 247 -1.61 15.34 25.33
N GLU A 248 -1.84 16.59 24.96
CA GLU A 248 -2.83 17.46 25.61
C GLU A 248 -3.89 17.95 24.62
N PRO A 249 -5.15 18.15 25.06
CA PRO A 249 -6.18 18.72 24.19
C PRO A 249 -5.80 20.10 23.67
N GLY A 250 -5.88 20.28 22.36
CA GLY A 250 -5.47 21.50 21.66
C GLY A 250 -4.04 21.46 21.11
N ASP A 251 -3.26 20.42 21.44
CA ASP A 251 -2.06 20.09 20.67
C ASP A 251 -2.43 19.90 19.19
N TYR A 252 -1.46 20.11 18.31
CA TYR A 252 -1.65 19.86 16.89
C TYR A 252 -0.47 19.12 16.28
N ALA A 253 -0.76 18.41 15.20
CA ALA A 253 0.19 17.62 14.45
C ALA A 253 0.26 18.14 13.01
N VAL A 254 1.46 18.48 12.57
CA VAL A 254 1.75 18.82 11.18
C VAL A 254 2.41 17.61 10.54
N THR A 255 1.78 17.04 9.52
CA THR A 255 2.31 15.87 8.82
C THR A 255 2.75 16.24 7.42
N ASN A 256 4.02 16.03 7.11
CA ASN A 256 4.60 16.21 5.79
C ASN A 256 4.69 14.85 5.10
N MET A 257 4.01 14.72 3.96
CA MET A 257 3.99 13.53 3.11
C MET A 257 4.45 13.90 1.71
N LYS A 258 4.99 12.93 0.98
CA LYS A 258 5.22 13.04 -0.46
C LYS A 258 4.69 11.79 -1.14
N ILE A 259 3.96 11.98 -2.23
CA ILE A 259 3.36 10.85 -2.95
C ILE A 259 4.47 9.95 -3.51
N ASN A 260 4.31 8.63 -3.33
CA ASN A 260 5.29 7.58 -3.62
C ASN A 260 6.55 7.53 -2.71
N GLU A 261 6.61 8.30 -1.63
CA GLU A 261 7.72 8.20 -0.68
C GLU A 261 7.47 7.08 0.34
N TRP A 262 8.55 6.45 0.83
CA TRP A 262 8.53 5.33 1.78
C TRP A 262 8.35 5.76 3.24
N HIS A 263 8.17 7.05 3.47
CA HIS A 263 8.01 7.59 4.81
C HIS A 263 7.21 8.88 4.78
N PHE A 264 6.67 9.23 5.94
CA PHE A 264 6.19 10.58 6.21
C PHE A 264 6.60 11.00 7.61
N ARG A 265 6.56 12.31 7.86
CA ARG A 265 6.99 12.90 9.13
C ARG A 265 5.82 13.62 9.76
N THR A 266 5.57 13.35 11.02
CA THR A 266 4.59 14.06 11.84
C THR A 266 5.31 14.78 12.97
N SER A 267 5.27 16.11 12.93
CA SER A 267 5.81 16.98 13.96
C SER A 267 4.67 17.43 14.88
N TYR A 268 4.84 17.20 16.19
CA TYR A 268 3.85 17.50 17.20
C TYR A 268 4.17 18.80 17.92
N PHE A 269 3.14 19.60 18.16
CA PHE A 269 3.24 20.89 18.81
C PHE A 269 2.20 21.02 19.91
N SER A 270 2.56 21.73 20.97
CA SER A 270 1.61 22.14 22.00
C SER A 270 0.60 23.13 21.44
N LYS A 271 -0.50 23.37 22.15
CA LYS A 271 -1.45 24.45 21.81
C LYS A 271 -0.78 25.84 21.69
N SER A 272 0.31 26.09 22.41
CA SER A 272 1.09 27.34 22.33
C SER A 272 2.14 27.34 21.21
N GLY A 273 2.28 26.25 20.45
CA GLY A 273 3.24 26.12 19.35
C GLY A 273 4.62 25.63 19.76
N GLU A 274 4.79 25.14 20.99
CA GLU A 274 6.04 24.53 21.43
C GLU A 274 6.22 23.17 20.77
N TYR A 275 7.38 22.94 20.15
CA TYR A 275 7.72 21.67 19.51
C TYR A 275 7.92 20.55 20.54
N LYS A 276 7.20 19.44 20.38
CA LYS A 276 7.19 18.29 21.32
C LYS A 276 7.97 17.09 20.81
N GLY A 277 8.29 17.04 19.52
CA GLY A 277 9.00 15.94 18.86
C GLY A 277 8.44 15.61 17.49
N THR A 278 9.19 14.82 16.73
CA THR A 278 8.83 14.35 15.40
C THR A 278 8.82 12.83 15.38
N TYR A 279 7.77 12.28 14.79
CA TYR A 279 7.62 10.88 14.51
C TYR A 279 7.70 10.65 13.01
N VAL A 280 8.59 9.77 12.58
CA VAL A 280 8.75 9.37 11.19
C VAL A 280 8.27 7.93 11.06
N ASN A 281 7.24 7.72 10.25
CA ASN A 281 6.69 6.40 9.99
C ASN A 281 7.26 5.87 8.67
N LEU A 282 7.85 4.68 8.69
CA LEU A 282 8.23 3.97 7.47
C LEU A 282 7.06 3.12 6.98
N ASN A 283 6.72 3.29 5.71
CA ASN A 283 5.55 2.67 5.08
C ASN A 283 5.82 2.34 3.61
N THR A 284 4.93 1.57 3.01
CA THR A 284 4.92 1.42 1.56
C THR A 284 4.58 2.76 0.90
N PRO A 285 5.04 3.01 -0.33
CA PRO A 285 4.88 4.29 -1.02
C PRO A 285 3.46 4.87 -0.91
N ILE A 286 3.39 6.11 -0.42
CA ILE A 286 2.12 6.78 -0.08
C ILE A 286 1.25 6.97 -1.33
N GLU A 287 -0.01 6.53 -1.25
CA GLU A 287 -1.04 6.70 -2.28
C GLU A 287 -2.09 7.74 -1.83
N ILE A 288 -2.41 8.69 -2.69
CA ILE A 288 -3.55 9.60 -2.50
C ILE A 288 -4.78 9.02 -3.19
N TYR A 289 -5.95 9.12 -2.60
CA TYR A 289 -7.24 8.75 -3.17
C TYR A 289 -8.21 9.93 -2.98
N PRO A 290 -9.36 9.96 -3.67
CA PRO A 290 -10.31 11.07 -3.61
C PRO A 290 -10.60 11.63 -2.20
N ASN A 291 -10.83 10.74 -1.23
CA ASN A 291 -11.23 11.13 0.13
C ASN A 291 -10.26 10.65 1.21
N ARG A 292 -9.10 10.10 0.81
CA ARG A 292 -8.20 9.44 1.77
C ARG A 292 -6.76 9.37 1.27
N ILE A 293 -5.84 9.28 2.20
CA ILE A 293 -4.44 8.92 1.94
C ILE A 293 -4.23 7.51 2.51
N ARG A 294 -3.55 6.64 1.77
CA ARG A 294 -3.37 5.23 2.12
C ARG A 294 -1.92 4.82 1.99
N TYR A 295 -1.49 3.97 2.91
CA TYR A 295 -0.22 3.25 2.87
C TYR A 295 -0.32 1.99 3.76
N VAL A 296 0.59 1.05 3.58
CA VAL A 296 0.82 -0.05 4.53
C VAL A 296 1.99 0.33 5.43
N ASP A 297 1.72 0.39 6.73
CA ASP A 297 2.69 0.57 7.79
C ASP A 297 3.65 -0.62 7.83
N LEU A 298 4.96 -0.36 7.78
CA LEU A 298 5.99 -1.41 7.80
C LEU A 298 6.49 -1.70 9.23
N GLU A 299 5.80 -1.17 10.25
CA GLU A 299 6.10 -1.35 11.67
C GLU A 299 7.53 -0.93 12.07
N ALA A 300 8.14 -0.03 11.28
CA ALA A 300 9.43 0.59 11.54
C ALA A 300 9.23 2.10 11.67
N ASP A 301 9.70 2.68 12.78
CA ASP A 301 9.51 4.10 13.05
C ASP A 301 10.81 4.74 13.57
N ILE A 302 10.92 6.05 13.41
CA ILE A 302 12.00 6.85 13.97
C ILE A 302 11.38 7.99 14.78
N CYS A 303 11.85 8.18 16.00
CA CYS A 303 11.43 9.26 16.88
C CYS A 303 12.56 10.25 17.09
N MET A 304 12.26 11.55 17.04
CA MET A 304 13.19 12.63 17.36
C MET A 304 12.57 13.56 18.40
N TRP A 305 13.37 13.91 19.42
CA TRP A 305 12.96 14.80 20.51
C TRP A 305 13.52 16.23 20.32
N PRO A 306 12.98 17.23 21.05
CA PRO A 306 13.42 18.62 20.95
C PRO A 306 14.90 18.88 21.26
N ASP A 307 15.52 18.00 22.05
CA ASP A 307 16.94 18.01 22.40
C ASP A 307 17.86 17.42 21.31
N GLY A 308 17.28 16.93 20.21
CA GLY A 308 18.00 16.29 19.10
C GLY A 308 18.27 14.81 19.30
N ARG A 309 17.81 14.20 20.39
CA ARG A 309 17.87 12.74 20.55
C ARG A 309 17.07 12.09 19.42
N ILE A 310 17.63 11.04 18.81
CA ILE A 310 16.94 10.21 17.80
C ILE A 310 16.94 8.77 18.29
N GLN A 311 15.80 8.08 18.13
CA GLN A 311 15.66 6.66 18.46
C GLN A 311 14.96 5.94 17.31
N LYS A 312 15.59 4.86 16.83
CA LYS A 312 14.96 3.89 15.94
C LYS A 312 14.06 2.98 16.78
N ILE A 313 12.81 2.85 16.38
CA ILE A 313 11.87 1.93 16.99
C ILE A 313 11.96 0.61 16.22
N ASP A 314 12.63 -0.32 16.89
CA ASP A 314 12.47 -1.78 16.82
C ASP A 314 12.55 -2.46 15.43
N SER A 315 13.75 -2.94 15.08
CA SER A 315 13.96 -3.82 13.92
C SER A 315 13.37 -5.22 14.11
N GLU A 316 13.06 -5.65 15.34
CA GLU A 316 12.61 -7.02 15.62
C GLU A 316 11.23 -7.30 15.00
N LYS A 317 10.37 -6.29 14.90
CA LYS A 317 9.06 -6.42 14.23
C LYS A 317 9.20 -6.66 12.74
N LEU A 318 10.18 -6.03 12.10
CA LEU A 318 10.45 -6.21 10.68
C LEU A 318 11.04 -7.61 10.41
N ASP A 319 11.90 -8.09 11.30
CA ASP A 319 12.40 -9.48 11.29
C ASP A 319 11.26 -10.49 11.49
N GLU A 320 10.36 -10.21 12.43
CA GLU A 320 9.17 -11.02 12.66
C GLU A 320 8.21 -11.02 11.46
N ALA A 321 8.05 -9.89 10.78
CA ALA A 321 7.24 -9.81 9.56
C ALA A 321 7.82 -10.67 8.44
N VAL A 322 9.15 -10.72 8.29
CA VAL A 322 9.79 -11.65 7.35
C VAL A 322 9.62 -13.10 7.78
N ARG A 323 9.82 -13.42 9.07
CA ARG A 323 9.64 -14.79 9.60
C ARG A 323 8.22 -15.31 9.40
N LYS A 324 7.21 -14.45 9.59
CA LYS A 324 5.80 -14.75 9.27
C LYS A 324 5.51 -14.82 7.77
N GLY A 325 6.47 -14.44 6.93
CA GLY A 325 6.37 -14.38 5.48
C GLY A 325 5.40 -13.31 4.99
N TYR A 326 5.19 -12.24 5.76
CA TYR A 326 4.37 -11.09 5.35
C TYR A 326 5.04 -10.24 4.29
N ILE A 327 6.36 -10.06 4.42
CA ILE A 327 7.18 -9.25 3.53
C ILE A 327 8.39 -10.04 3.05
N SER A 328 8.96 -9.63 1.92
CA SER A 328 10.21 -10.21 1.40
C SER A 328 11.44 -9.65 2.11
N GLU A 329 12.54 -10.42 2.10
CA GLU A 329 13.85 -9.92 2.55
C GLU A 329 14.33 -8.72 1.72
N ARG A 330 13.93 -8.64 0.45
CA ARG A 330 14.21 -7.47 -0.41
C ARG A 330 13.53 -6.22 0.15
N LEU A 331 12.27 -6.32 0.54
CA LEU A 331 11.53 -5.20 1.12
C LEU A 331 12.14 -4.79 2.47
N LYS A 332 12.48 -5.74 3.34
CA LYS A 332 13.18 -5.45 4.60
C LYS A 332 14.48 -4.68 4.37
N ARG A 333 15.32 -5.07 3.41
CA ARG A 333 16.55 -4.34 3.07
C ARG A 333 16.24 -2.92 2.61
N LYS A 334 15.23 -2.75 1.75
CA LYS A 334 14.82 -1.43 1.29
C LYS A 334 14.42 -0.50 2.44
N VAL A 335 13.66 -1.00 3.41
CA VAL A 335 13.31 -0.22 4.61
C VAL A 335 14.54 0.18 5.42
N HIS A 336 15.52 -0.73 5.56
CA HIS A 336 16.77 -0.40 6.25
C HIS A 336 17.55 0.72 5.54
N GLU A 337 17.65 0.67 4.21
CA GLU A 337 18.28 1.73 3.42
C GLU A 337 17.57 3.08 3.62
N GLU A 338 16.24 3.09 3.58
CA GLU A 338 15.46 4.32 3.79
C GLU A 338 15.65 4.89 5.22
N ILE A 339 15.77 4.03 6.23
CA ILE A 339 16.07 4.46 7.60
C ILE A 339 17.42 5.19 7.65
N GLU A 340 18.47 4.63 7.04
CA GLU A 340 19.79 5.26 7.01
C GLU A 340 19.79 6.59 6.27
N GLU A 341 19.04 6.72 5.17
CA GLU A 341 18.88 7.99 4.46
C GLU A 341 18.14 9.04 5.30
N ILE A 342 17.08 8.65 6.01
CA ILE A 342 16.34 9.55 6.90
C ILE A 342 17.22 10.05 8.04
N LEU A 343 18.02 9.17 8.65
CA LEU A 343 18.90 9.53 9.77
C LEU A 343 19.96 10.58 9.38
N LYS A 344 20.36 10.65 8.10
CA LYS A 344 21.31 11.66 7.59
C LYS A 344 20.70 13.05 7.46
N ILE A 345 19.39 13.14 7.21
CA ILE A 345 18.69 14.39 6.88
C ILE A 345 17.82 14.92 8.01
N LEU A 346 17.54 14.11 9.04
CA LEU A 346 16.66 14.48 10.14
C LEU A 346 17.35 15.51 11.04
N SER A 347 16.73 16.68 11.20
CA SER A 347 17.26 17.78 12.02
C SER A 347 16.13 18.47 12.80
N PRO A 348 16.29 18.71 14.12
CA PRO A 348 15.29 19.42 14.92
C PRO A 348 14.97 20.81 14.39
N ASP A 349 15.95 21.52 13.83
CA ASP A 349 15.75 22.91 13.38
C ASP A 349 14.83 22.97 12.17
N LEU A 350 15.00 22.06 11.21
CA LEU A 350 14.10 21.92 10.05
C LEU A 350 12.67 21.55 10.48
N GLU A 351 12.52 20.69 11.48
CA GLU A 351 11.20 20.23 11.93
C GLU A 351 10.47 21.28 12.79
N LYS A 352 11.21 22.11 13.54
CA LYS A 352 10.65 23.26 14.27
C LYS A 352 10.04 24.30 13.32
N GLU A 353 10.63 24.50 12.14
CA GLU A 353 10.12 25.45 11.15
C GLU A 353 8.74 25.06 10.58
N ALA A 354 8.33 23.79 10.71
CA ALA A 354 7.00 23.35 10.28
C ALA A 354 5.85 24.10 10.99
N VAL A 355 6.12 24.72 12.15
CA VAL A 355 5.18 25.57 12.90
C VAL A 355 4.71 26.78 12.09
N TYR A 356 5.60 27.37 11.27
CA TYR A 356 5.31 28.60 10.52
C TYR A 356 4.29 28.37 9.41
N ALA A 357 4.21 27.15 8.88
CA ALA A 357 3.17 26.78 7.92
C ALA A 357 1.76 26.88 8.52
N VAL A 358 1.61 26.61 9.82
CA VAL A 358 0.32 26.74 10.51
C VAL A 358 -0.01 28.22 10.79
N ASN A 359 0.99 29.02 11.16
CA ASN A 359 0.81 30.45 11.41
C ASN A 359 0.41 31.21 10.13
N GLY A 360 1.05 30.92 8.99
CA GLY A 360 0.67 31.51 7.70
C GLY A 360 -0.73 31.08 7.22
N VAL A 361 -1.18 29.87 7.57
CA VAL A 361 -2.56 29.40 7.30
C VAL A 361 -3.56 30.10 8.21
N ASN A 362 -3.24 30.30 9.49
CA ASN A 362 -4.08 31.06 10.42
C ASN A 362 -4.19 32.54 10.02
N GLU A 363 -3.15 33.14 9.45
CA GLU A 363 -3.19 34.51 8.90
C GLU A 363 -4.03 34.60 7.61
N ARG A 364 -3.92 33.62 6.71
CA ARG A 364 -4.73 33.55 5.47
C ARG A 364 -6.20 33.19 5.71
N LEU A 365 -6.52 32.60 6.86
CA LEU A 365 -7.88 32.23 7.26
C LEU A 365 -8.52 33.21 8.25
N LYS A 366 -7.85 34.33 8.60
CA LYS A 366 -8.54 35.42 9.30
C LYS A 366 -9.67 35.91 8.39
N PRO A 367 -10.91 36.09 8.92
CA PRO A 367 -11.92 36.83 8.20
C PRO A 367 -11.28 38.14 7.75
N ILE A 368 -11.49 38.52 6.50
CA ILE A 368 -11.29 39.92 6.10
C ILE A 368 -12.24 40.69 7.02
N GLU A 369 -11.69 41.37 8.03
CA GLU A 369 -12.47 42.35 8.78
C GLU A 369 -12.96 43.34 7.72
N ASP A 370 -14.28 43.41 7.56
CA ASP A 370 -14.93 44.39 6.70
C ASP A 370 -14.37 45.75 7.08
N SER A 371 -13.55 46.32 6.21
CA SER A 371 -13.09 47.69 6.33
C SER A 371 -14.30 48.58 6.07
N GLU A 372 -14.79 49.21 7.14
CA GLU A 372 -15.78 50.30 7.12
C GLU A 372 -15.43 51.43 6.13
#